data_AF-A0A1V4D3Q8-F1
#
_entry.id   AF-A0A1V4D3Q8-F1
#
_cell.length_a   1.000
_cell.length_b   1.000
_cell.length_c   1.000
_cell.angle_alpha   90.00
_cell.angle_beta   90.00
_cell.angle_gamma   90.00
#
_symmetry.space_group_name_H-M   'P 1'
#
loop_
_entity.id
_entity.type
_entity.pdbx_description
1 polymer ?
#
loop_
_entity_poly.entity_id
_entity_poly.type
_entity_poly.pdbx_seq_one_letter_code
_entity_poly.pdbx_strand_id
1 'polypeptide(L)'
;MTPDPVTPDPVTPDSEDVSDTGDVDTPVVEDPETAARYSGINYAVDILGALGNASVYLDAGHAGWHSVSDIVPRLIKAGIDRATGFALNVSHYQTDQDSAWYGRLVSSCLAYADEGGDPEDCAEQSWSRRHARRWLRAHAPDDPARMKHYVTDTSRNGQGPWAPRPATHRHPDVQPWCNPPGRGLGRRPTTRTGDALMDAALWVKTPGESDGRCLRGTDGPLDPVRGTVNPEAGQWFPEQALELVRYADPAVSAFRRIRGR
;
A
#
# COMPACT_ATOMS: atom_id res chain seq x y z
N MET A 1 -48.04 -49.09 -13.14
CA MET A 1 -47.35 -47.88 -12.66
C MET A 1 -45.86 -48.19 -12.69
N THR A 2 -45.23 -47.88 -13.82
CA THR A 2 -43.80 -48.04 -14.06
C THR A 2 -43.05 -46.90 -13.37
N PRO A 3 -41.94 -47.16 -12.65
CA PRO A 3 -41.16 -46.10 -12.03
C PRO A 3 -40.33 -45.35 -13.09
N ASP A 4 -40.29 -44.02 -12.97
CA ASP A 4 -39.51 -43.13 -13.82
C ASP A 4 -37.99 -43.35 -13.65
N PRO A 5 -37.18 -43.20 -14.72
CA PRO A 5 -35.74 -43.28 -14.62
C PRO A 5 -35.14 -42.00 -14.03
N VAL A 6 -34.35 -42.15 -12.97
CA VAL A 6 -33.52 -41.10 -12.37
C VAL A 6 -32.42 -40.71 -13.36
N THR A 7 -32.43 -39.46 -13.82
CA THR A 7 -31.31 -38.83 -14.52
C THR A 7 -30.22 -38.44 -13.51
N PRO A 8 -28.93 -38.78 -13.74
CA PRO A 8 -27.84 -38.31 -12.88
C PRO A 8 -27.53 -36.84 -13.16
N ASP A 9 -27.33 -36.05 -12.10
CA ASP A 9 -26.85 -34.67 -12.17
C ASP A 9 -25.44 -34.59 -12.79
N PRO A 10 -25.12 -33.51 -13.54
CA PRO A 10 -23.81 -33.33 -14.13
C PRO A 10 -22.78 -33.02 -13.04
N VAL A 11 -21.78 -33.90 -12.94
CA VAL A 11 -20.57 -33.72 -12.13
C VAL A 11 -19.79 -32.54 -12.69
N THR A 12 -19.65 -31.45 -11.94
CA THR A 12 -18.63 -30.43 -12.23
C THR A 12 -17.26 -31.02 -11.91
N PRO A 13 -16.29 -31.01 -12.82
CA PRO A 13 -14.93 -31.40 -12.49
C PRO A 13 -14.28 -30.30 -11.66
N ASP A 14 -13.88 -30.65 -10.44
CA ASP A 14 -12.93 -29.90 -9.64
C ASP A 14 -11.63 -29.69 -10.43
N SER A 15 -11.24 -28.44 -10.62
CA SER A 15 -9.95 -28.07 -11.22
C SER A 15 -8.92 -27.78 -10.13
N GLU A 16 -8.44 -28.83 -9.46
CA GLU A 16 -7.23 -28.77 -8.64
C GLU A 16 -6.40 -30.04 -8.88
N ASP A 17 -5.59 -30.01 -9.93
CA ASP A 17 -4.25 -30.60 -9.98
C ASP A 17 -3.66 -30.37 -11.38
N VAL A 18 -2.91 -29.28 -11.55
CA VAL A 18 -1.92 -29.19 -12.63
C VAL A 18 -0.56 -29.12 -11.95
N SER A 19 0.10 -30.27 -11.96
CA SER A 19 1.52 -30.41 -11.69
C SER A 19 2.30 -29.45 -12.59
N ASP A 20 2.99 -28.50 -11.97
CA ASP A 20 3.91 -27.56 -12.60
C ASP A 20 5.13 -28.31 -13.14
N THR A 21 5.05 -28.67 -14.42
CA THR A 21 6.20 -28.92 -15.28
C THR A 21 5.96 -28.19 -16.60
N GLY A 22 5.98 -26.85 -16.55
CA GLY A 22 5.68 -25.97 -17.69
C GLY A 22 6.88 -25.16 -18.19
N ASP A 23 7.42 -25.60 -19.32
CA ASP A 23 8.09 -24.87 -20.40
C ASP A 23 8.38 -23.34 -20.23
N VAL A 24 9.67 -22.97 -20.29
CA VAL A 24 10.20 -21.61 -20.03
C VAL A 24 9.94 -20.61 -21.17
N ASP A 25 9.28 -21.05 -22.25
CA ASP A 25 9.19 -20.30 -23.52
C ASP A 25 7.76 -19.89 -23.91
N THR A 26 6.77 -20.02 -23.01
CA THR A 26 5.46 -19.42 -23.26
C THR A 26 5.48 -17.93 -22.89
N PRO A 27 5.26 -16.99 -23.83
CA PRO A 27 5.13 -15.59 -23.48
C PRO A 27 3.93 -15.44 -22.54
N VAL A 28 4.15 -14.87 -21.36
CA VAL A 28 3.08 -14.52 -20.43
C VAL A 28 2.20 -13.48 -21.11
N VAL A 29 1.07 -13.92 -21.67
CA VAL A 29 0.05 -13.02 -22.20
C VAL A 29 -0.61 -12.35 -21.00
N GLU A 30 -0.49 -11.02 -20.91
CA GLU A 30 -1.17 -10.25 -19.88
C GLU A 30 -2.67 -10.49 -19.95
N ASP A 31 -3.30 -10.77 -18.80
CA ASP A 31 -4.73 -10.99 -18.76
C ASP A 31 -5.49 -9.71 -19.15
N PRO A 32 -6.65 -9.83 -19.80
CA PRO A 32 -7.40 -8.66 -20.29
C PRO A 32 -7.83 -7.68 -19.19
N GLU A 33 -8.03 -8.15 -17.96
CA GLU A 33 -8.43 -7.28 -16.84
C GLU A 33 -7.27 -6.40 -16.38
N THR A 34 -6.07 -6.96 -16.26
CA THR A 34 -4.84 -6.22 -15.96
C THR A 34 -4.54 -5.19 -17.05
N ALA A 35 -4.65 -5.57 -18.33
CA ALA A 35 -4.50 -4.63 -19.44
C ALA A 35 -5.53 -3.48 -19.37
N ALA A 36 -6.79 -3.79 -19.06
CA ALA A 36 -7.84 -2.78 -18.90
C ALA A 36 -7.57 -1.82 -17.71
N ARG A 37 -7.02 -2.33 -16.61
CA ARG A 37 -6.61 -1.51 -15.45
C ARG A 37 -5.52 -0.51 -15.83
N TYR A 38 -4.47 -0.94 -16.52
CA TYR A 38 -3.43 -0.02 -17.00
C TYR A 38 -3.98 1.02 -17.97
N SER A 39 -4.89 0.64 -18.86
CA SER A 39 -5.57 1.58 -19.77
C SER A 39 -6.34 2.66 -19.00
N GLY A 40 -7.14 2.27 -18.00
CA GLY A 40 -7.88 3.21 -17.17
C GLY A 40 -6.99 4.14 -16.36
N ILE A 41 -5.89 3.62 -15.80
CA ILE A 41 -4.92 4.44 -15.05
C ILE A 41 -4.21 5.43 -15.97
N ASN A 42 -3.71 4.99 -17.13
CA ASN A 42 -3.07 5.88 -18.10
C ASN A 42 -4.03 6.98 -18.57
N TYR A 43 -5.28 6.64 -18.87
CA TYR A 43 -6.31 7.62 -19.23
C TYR A 43 -6.51 8.66 -18.12
N ALA A 44 -6.57 8.25 -16.86
CA ALA A 44 -6.69 9.17 -15.73
C ALA A 44 -5.45 10.07 -15.60
N VAL A 45 -4.24 9.53 -15.77
CA VAL A 45 -2.99 10.30 -15.77
C VAL A 45 -3.03 11.38 -16.85
N ASP A 46 -3.41 11.02 -18.08
CA ASP A 46 -3.42 11.95 -19.21
C ASP A 46 -4.43 13.07 -19.01
N ILE A 47 -5.65 12.74 -18.58
CA ILE A 47 -6.72 13.73 -18.39
C ILE A 47 -6.45 14.63 -17.19
N LEU A 48 -6.05 14.07 -16.05
CA LEU A 48 -5.82 14.86 -14.84
C LEU A 48 -4.49 15.63 -14.90
N GLY A 49 -3.44 15.03 -15.47
CA GLY A 49 -2.13 15.66 -15.62
C GLY A 49 -2.13 16.84 -16.60
N ALA A 50 -3.05 16.86 -17.58
CA ALA A 50 -3.25 18.00 -18.47
C ALA A 50 -3.90 19.22 -17.78
N LEU A 51 -4.45 19.05 -16.56
CA LEU A 51 -5.01 20.15 -15.79
C LEU A 51 -3.88 20.93 -15.10
N GLY A 52 -3.70 22.20 -15.46
CA GLY A 52 -2.60 23.04 -14.96
C GLY A 52 -2.60 23.36 -13.45
N ASN A 53 -3.58 22.84 -12.70
CA ASN A 53 -3.71 22.98 -11.25
C ASN A 53 -3.90 21.64 -10.52
N ALA A 54 -3.64 20.52 -11.19
CA ALA A 54 -3.66 19.20 -10.58
C ALA A 54 -2.24 18.65 -10.38
N SER A 55 -2.05 17.92 -9.29
CA SER A 55 -0.88 17.07 -9.09
C SER A 55 -1.35 15.63 -9.02
N VAL A 56 -0.76 14.76 -9.83
CA VAL A 56 -1.19 13.37 -9.99
C VAL A 56 -0.13 12.47 -9.36
N TYR A 57 -0.53 11.68 -8.36
CA TYR A 57 0.32 10.70 -7.70
C TYR A 57 -0.28 9.31 -7.86
N LEU A 58 0.47 8.39 -8.47
CA LEU A 58 0.06 6.99 -8.64
C LEU A 58 0.31 6.20 -7.36
N ASP A 59 -0.64 5.39 -6.90
CA ASP A 59 -0.41 4.54 -5.72
C ASP A 59 0.69 3.50 -6.00
N ALA A 60 1.65 3.42 -5.10
CA ALA A 60 2.79 2.51 -5.17
C ALA A 60 2.84 1.55 -3.97
N GLY A 61 1.70 1.33 -3.30
CA GLY A 61 1.62 0.49 -2.12
C GLY A 61 2.52 0.96 -0.98
N HIS A 62 3.29 0.04 -0.39
CA HIS A 62 4.17 0.34 0.72
C HIS A 62 5.33 -0.66 0.85
N ALA A 63 6.33 -0.32 1.67
CA ALA A 63 7.59 -1.07 1.86
C ALA A 63 7.45 -2.54 2.30
N GLY A 64 6.27 -2.95 2.72
CA GLY A 64 5.97 -4.30 3.22
C GLY A 64 5.12 -5.13 2.26
N TRP A 65 4.83 -4.61 1.06
CA TRP A 65 4.01 -5.29 0.06
C TRP A 65 4.79 -5.50 -1.24
N HIS A 66 5.14 -4.45 -1.97
CA HIS A 66 5.83 -4.57 -3.25
C HIS A 66 7.34 -4.39 -3.07
N SER A 67 8.15 -5.23 -3.72
CA SER A 67 9.58 -4.93 -3.91
C SER A 67 9.74 -3.66 -4.76
N VAL A 68 10.93 -3.08 -4.76
CA VAL A 68 11.23 -1.95 -5.66
C VAL A 68 11.22 -2.42 -7.11
N SER A 69 11.82 -3.59 -7.39
CA SER A 69 11.83 -4.22 -8.72
C SER A 69 10.43 -4.54 -9.23
N ASP A 70 9.47 -4.86 -8.36
CA ASP A 70 8.09 -5.17 -8.76
C ASP A 70 7.28 -3.91 -9.07
N ILE A 71 7.41 -2.87 -8.23
CA ILE A 71 6.53 -1.70 -8.32
C ILE A 71 6.95 -0.75 -9.43
N VAL A 72 8.26 -0.60 -9.68
CA VAL A 72 8.79 0.38 -10.64
C VAL A 72 8.33 0.09 -12.07
N PRO A 73 8.42 -1.15 -12.60
CA PRO A 73 7.87 -1.49 -13.91
C PRO A 73 6.37 -1.22 -14.01
N ARG A 74 5.60 -1.47 -12.93
CA ARG A 74 4.15 -1.19 -12.90
C ARG A 74 3.86 0.30 -12.96
N LEU A 75 4.62 1.13 -12.25
CA LEU A 75 4.52 2.59 -12.30
C LEU A 75 4.86 3.13 -13.70
N ILE A 76 5.94 2.63 -14.31
CA ILE A 76 6.33 2.98 -15.68
C ILE A 76 5.17 2.66 -16.64
N LYS A 77 4.64 1.43 -16.57
CA LYS A 77 3.51 1.00 -17.40
C LYS A 77 2.23 1.79 -17.15
N ALA A 78 2.04 2.30 -15.93
CA ALA A 78 0.92 3.15 -15.54
C ALA A 78 1.07 4.63 -15.95
N GLY A 79 2.20 5.04 -16.55
CA GLY A 79 2.41 6.40 -17.03
C GLY A 79 2.98 7.35 -15.98
N ILE A 80 3.80 6.87 -15.04
CA ILE A 80 4.46 7.70 -14.02
C ILE A 80 5.30 8.85 -14.60
N ASP A 81 5.79 8.70 -15.84
CA ASP A 81 6.52 9.72 -16.59
C ASP A 81 5.71 11.00 -16.76
N ARG A 82 4.40 10.86 -16.99
CA ARG A 82 3.43 11.96 -17.18
C ARG A 82 2.73 12.37 -15.88
N ALA A 83 2.90 11.61 -14.80
CA ALA A 83 2.41 11.97 -13.47
C ALA A 83 3.41 12.85 -12.69
N THR A 84 2.93 13.53 -11.65
CA THR A 84 3.77 14.31 -10.73
C THR A 84 4.70 13.40 -9.92
N GLY A 85 4.18 12.28 -9.44
CA GLY A 85 4.92 11.37 -8.57
C GLY A 85 4.09 10.14 -8.20
N PHE A 86 4.40 9.55 -7.04
CA PHE A 86 3.66 8.39 -6.52
C PHE A 86 3.23 8.58 -5.06
N ALA A 87 2.22 7.83 -4.63
CA ALA A 87 1.69 7.83 -3.27
C ALA A 87 2.09 6.55 -2.56
N LEU A 88 2.47 6.68 -1.29
CA LEU A 88 2.86 5.56 -0.43
C LEU A 88 1.94 5.43 0.77
N ASN A 89 1.84 4.20 1.25
CA ASN A 89 1.21 3.84 2.53
C ASN A 89 -0.28 4.18 2.62
N VAL A 90 -0.96 4.40 1.48
CA VAL A 90 -2.39 4.75 1.43
C VAL A 90 -3.22 3.73 2.20
N SER A 91 -3.96 4.21 3.20
CA SER A 91 -4.77 3.39 4.10
C SER A 91 -4.00 2.34 4.91
N HIS A 92 -2.68 2.48 5.03
CA HIS A 92 -1.80 1.51 5.67
C HIS A 92 -0.98 2.13 6.82
N TYR A 93 -0.12 1.31 7.44
CA TYR A 93 0.46 1.58 8.76
C TYR A 93 2.00 1.62 8.78
N GLN A 94 2.70 1.61 7.63
CA GLN A 94 4.17 1.63 7.61
C GLN A 94 4.72 2.91 8.26
N THR A 95 5.82 2.77 8.99
CA THR A 95 6.43 3.90 9.69
C THR A 95 6.87 5.00 8.71
N ASP A 96 6.97 6.23 9.19
CA ASP A 96 7.54 7.34 8.40
C ASP A 96 8.96 6.99 7.92
N GLN A 97 9.76 6.32 8.74
CA GLN A 97 11.13 5.94 8.40
C GLN A 97 11.19 4.89 7.27
N ASP A 98 10.30 3.90 7.29
CA ASP A 98 10.24 2.87 6.25
C ASP A 98 9.66 3.43 4.96
N SER A 99 8.62 4.26 5.06
CA SER A 99 8.02 4.94 3.91
C SER A 99 9.00 5.89 3.23
N ALA A 100 9.75 6.69 4.01
CA ALA A 100 10.76 7.59 3.45
C ALA A 100 11.92 6.84 2.77
N TRP A 101 12.33 5.72 3.37
CA TRP A 101 13.35 4.88 2.75
C TRP A 101 12.87 4.25 1.45
N TYR A 102 11.67 3.67 1.46
CA TYR A 102 11.09 3.04 0.28
C TYR A 102 10.83 4.05 -0.82
N GLY A 103 10.30 5.23 -0.49
CA GLY A 103 10.13 6.34 -1.43
C GLY A 103 11.44 6.73 -2.09
N ARG A 104 12.53 6.88 -1.31
CA ARG A 104 13.85 7.15 -1.89
C ARG A 104 14.31 6.06 -2.87
N LEU A 105 14.09 4.77 -2.54
CA LEU A 105 14.48 3.67 -3.41
C LEU A 105 13.67 3.68 -4.72
N VAL A 106 12.34 3.83 -4.64
CA VAL A 106 11.44 3.89 -5.81
C VAL A 106 11.78 5.10 -6.68
N SER A 107 11.92 6.30 -6.10
CA SER A 107 12.32 7.52 -6.82
C SER A 107 13.66 7.35 -7.55
N SER A 108 14.64 6.72 -6.90
CA SER A 108 15.97 6.51 -7.48
C SER A 108 15.95 5.46 -8.58
N CYS A 109 15.17 4.38 -8.40
CA CYS A 109 15.02 3.34 -9.41
C CYS A 109 14.27 3.83 -10.66
N LEU A 110 13.24 4.67 -10.49
CA LEU A 110 12.57 5.34 -11.60
C LEU A 110 13.54 6.20 -12.41
N ALA A 111 14.42 6.96 -11.75
CA ALA A 111 15.44 7.76 -12.44
C ALA A 111 16.50 6.90 -13.13
N TYR A 112 16.91 5.78 -12.51
CA TYR A 112 17.82 4.82 -13.13
C TYR A 112 17.21 4.18 -14.38
N ALA A 113 15.93 3.81 -14.32
CA ALA A 113 15.20 3.23 -15.46
C ALA A 113 14.99 4.23 -16.61
N ASP A 114 14.77 5.51 -16.29
CA ASP A 114 14.67 6.59 -17.28
C ASP A 114 15.98 6.77 -18.08
N GLU A 115 17.13 6.49 -17.45
CA GLU A 115 18.44 6.48 -18.11
C GLU A 115 18.77 5.13 -18.82
N GLY A 116 17.80 4.20 -18.90
CA GLY A 116 17.93 2.92 -19.58
C GLY A 116 18.40 1.75 -18.70
N GLY A 117 18.44 1.94 -17.39
CA GLY A 117 18.71 0.88 -16.42
C GLY A 117 17.56 -0.13 -16.31
N ASP A 118 17.89 -1.38 -15.96
CA ASP A 118 16.89 -2.42 -15.71
C ASP A 118 16.35 -2.31 -14.26
N PRO A 119 15.04 -2.13 -14.02
CA PRO A 119 14.46 -2.10 -12.68
C PRO A 119 14.77 -3.32 -11.81
N GLU A 120 15.08 -4.48 -12.39
CA GLU A 120 15.51 -5.68 -11.65
C GLU A 120 16.85 -5.50 -10.92
N ASP A 121 17.71 -4.59 -11.41
CA ASP A 121 18.99 -4.28 -10.78
C ASP A 121 18.87 -3.29 -9.61
N CYS A 122 17.66 -2.76 -9.36
CA CYS A 122 17.46 -1.70 -8.38
C CYS A 122 17.69 -2.14 -6.93
N ALA A 123 18.06 -1.16 -6.11
CA ALA A 123 18.21 -1.41 -4.68
C ALA A 123 16.87 -1.73 -4.01
N GLU A 124 16.82 -2.89 -3.35
CA GLU A 124 15.63 -3.35 -2.64
C GLU A 124 15.55 -2.89 -1.19
N GLN A 125 14.32 -2.74 -0.69
CA GLN A 125 14.09 -2.42 0.72
C GLN A 125 14.48 -3.56 1.67
N SER A 126 14.52 -4.80 1.16
CA SER A 126 14.95 -5.99 1.89
C SER A 126 16.48 -6.06 2.04
N TRP A 127 17.24 -5.33 1.22
CA TRP A 127 18.69 -5.33 1.30
C TRP A 127 19.19 -4.63 2.56
N SER A 128 20.39 -5.01 3.01
CA SER A 128 21.08 -4.26 4.07
C SER A 128 21.23 -2.79 3.66
N ARG A 129 21.00 -1.87 4.60
CA ARG A 129 21.12 -0.42 4.34
C ARG A 129 22.49 -0.03 3.75
N ARG A 130 23.56 -0.75 4.08
CA ARG A 130 24.89 -0.54 3.50
C ARG A 130 24.93 -0.85 2.00
N HIS A 131 24.31 -1.95 1.58
CA HIS A 131 24.30 -2.38 0.19
C HIS A 131 23.44 -1.46 -0.68
N ALA A 132 22.20 -1.21 -0.26
CA ALA A 132 21.31 -0.28 -0.96
C ALA A 132 21.91 1.13 -1.06
N ARG A 133 22.58 1.64 -0.03
CA ARG A 133 23.31 2.93 -0.11
C ARG A 133 24.48 2.91 -1.09
N ARG A 134 25.12 1.77 -1.34
CA ARG A 134 26.19 1.66 -2.35
C ARG A 134 25.59 1.78 -3.74
N TRP A 135 24.48 1.09 -3.99
CA TRP A 135 23.74 1.20 -5.24
C TRP A 135 23.25 2.64 -5.47
N LEU A 136 22.61 3.26 -4.47
CA LEU A 136 22.15 4.65 -4.56
C LEU A 136 23.27 5.63 -4.94
N ARG A 137 24.48 5.47 -4.39
CA ARG A 137 25.63 6.33 -4.75
C ARG A 137 26.16 6.10 -6.17
N ALA A 138 25.92 4.93 -6.75
CA ALA A 138 26.39 4.59 -8.07
C ALA A 138 25.38 4.96 -9.17
N HIS A 139 24.08 4.97 -8.85
CA HIS A 139 23.00 5.03 -9.84
C HIS A 139 21.98 6.14 -9.63
N ALA A 140 21.78 6.64 -8.41
CA ALA A 140 20.77 7.67 -8.16
C ALA A 140 21.32 9.07 -8.50
N PRO A 141 20.53 9.96 -9.14
CA PRO A 141 20.91 11.36 -9.31
C PRO A 141 21.19 12.04 -7.97
N ASP A 142 22.21 12.91 -7.93
CA ASP A 142 22.50 13.75 -6.76
C ASP A 142 21.43 14.83 -6.54
N ASP A 143 20.80 15.30 -7.63
CA ASP A 143 19.75 16.33 -7.60
C ASP A 143 18.35 15.68 -7.51
N PRO A 144 17.62 15.86 -6.38
CA PRO A 144 16.26 15.36 -6.23
C PRO A 144 15.28 15.85 -7.30
N ALA A 145 15.49 17.03 -7.89
CA ALA A 145 14.62 17.56 -8.93
C ALA A 145 14.64 16.72 -10.22
N ARG A 146 15.63 15.82 -10.38
CA ARG A 146 15.70 14.85 -11.49
C ARG A 146 15.02 13.52 -11.18
N MET A 147 14.37 13.39 -10.03
CA MET A 147 13.69 12.17 -9.61
C MET A 147 12.20 12.42 -9.46
N LYS A 148 11.38 11.36 -9.58
CA LYS A 148 9.95 11.45 -9.25
C LYS A 148 9.79 11.59 -7.74
N HIS A 149 9.00 12.56 -7.32
CA HIS A 149 8.70 12.80 -5.91
C HIS A 149 7.56 11.88 -5.44
N TYR A 150 7.29 11.90 -4.13
CA TYR A 150 6.22 11.11 -3.55
C TYR A 150 5.47 11.82 -2.43
N VAL A 151 4.25 11.36 -2.19
CA VAL A 151 3.46 11.68 -0.99
C VAL A 151 3.28 10.43 -0.14
N THR A 152 3.01 10.61 1.15
CA THR A 152 2.77 9.48 2.05
C THR A 152 1.50 9.70 2.86
N ASP A 153 0.64 8.69 2.92
CA ASP A 153 -0.46 8.67 3.87
C ASP A 153 0.07 8.35 5.28
N THR A 154 -0.05 9.32 6.17
CA THR A 154 0.36 9.25 7.57
C THR A 154 -0.84 9.29 8.52
N SER A 155 -2.03 8.98 8.02
CA SER A 155 -3.29 9.00 8.77
C SER A 155 -3.25 8.15 10.04
N ARG A 156 -2.68 6.95 9.96
CA ARG A 156 -2.79 5.93 11.02
C ARG A 156 -1.48 5.20 11.33
N ASN A 157 -0.34 5.74 10.90
CA ASN A 157 0.95 5.05 10.97
C ASN A 157 1.83 5.40 12.19
N GLY A 158 1.33 6.14 13.18
CA GLY A 158 2.14 6.62 14.31
C GLY A 158 2.76 5.49 15.14
N GLN A 159 2.13 4.32 15.16
CA GLN A 159 2.65 3.15 15.87
C GLN A 159 3.33 2.11 14.96
N GLY A 160 3.43 2.39 13.66
CA GLY A 160 3.93 1.45 12.66
C GLY A 160 2.95 0.31 12.32
N PRO A 161 3.39 -0.71 11.58
CA PRO A 161 2.55 -1.85 11.21
C PRO A 161 2.23 -2.72 12.42
N TRP A 162 1.07 -3.35 12.41
CA TRP A 162 0.70 -4.30 13.46
C TRP A 162 1.33 -5.67 13.20
N ALA A 163 2.06 -6.17 14.20
CA ALA A 163 2.63 -7.52 14.19
C ALA A 163 1.82 -8.41 15.14
N PRO A 164 0.98 -9.34 14.64
CA PRO A 164 0.27 -10.29 15.49
C PRO A 164 1.25 -11.18 16.24
N ARG A 165 0.95 -11.51 17.50
CA ARG A 165 1.75 -12.47 18.25
C ARG A 165 1.45 -13.89 17.75
N PRO A 166 2.45 -14.71 17.36
CA PRO A 166 2.23 -16.07 16.86
C PRO A 166 1.46 -16.97 17.84
N ALA A 167 1.68 -16.81 19.15
CA ALA A 167 1.01 -17.62 20.17
C ALA A 167 -0.51 -17.38 20.27
N THR A 168 -1.00 -16.23 19.80
CA THR A 168 -2.42 -15.82 19.88
C THR A 168 -3.08 -15.72 18.52
N HIS A 169 -2.33 -15.87 17.42
CA HIS A 169 -2.88 -15.80 16.07
C HIS A 169 -3.15 -17.22 15.53
N ARG A 170 -4.41 -17.63 15.56
CA ARG A 170 -4.85 -18.95 15.09
C ARG A 170 -5.81 -18.87 13.89
N HIS A 171 -5.82 -17.72 13.19
CA HIS A 171 -6.80 -17.44 12.14
C HIS A 171 -6.23 -17.73 10.75
N PRO A 172 -7.07 -18.16 9.78
CA PRO A 172 -6.61 -18.50 8.43
C PRO A 172 -5.99 -17.33 7.67
N ASP A 173 -6.43 -16.10 7.95
CA ASP A 173 -5.90 -14.90 7.31
C ASP A 173 -5.64 -13.83 8.39
N VAL A 174 -4.40 -13.32 8.43
CA VAL A 174 -3.98 -12.33 9.43
C VAL A 174 -4.68 -10.99 9.25
N GLN A 175 -4.86 -10.56 8.00
CA GLN A 175 -5.33 -9.23 7.60
C GLN A 175 -4.69 -8.13 8.46
N PRO A 176 -3.34 -7.99 8.49
CA PRO A 176 -2.67 -7.08 9.41
C PRO A 176 -2.99 -5.61 9.13
N TRP A 177 -3.51 -5.32 7.94
CA TRP A 177 -3.97 -4.04 7.47
C TRP A 177 -5.42 -3.71 7.87
N CYS A 178 -6.23 -4.70 8.25
CA CYS A 178 -7.68 -4.50 8.46
C CYS A 178 -7.99 -4.21 9.93
N ASN A 179 -8.31 -2.96 10.27
CA ASN A 179 -8.61 -2.52 11.64
C ASN A 179 -7.67 -3.05 12.73
N PRO A 180 -6.34 -3.11 12.54
CA PRO A 180 -5.44 -3.61 13.57
C PRO A 180 -5.59 -2.83 14.89
N PRO A 181 -5.55 -3.50 16.06
CA PRO A 181 -5.58 -2.83 17.35
C PRO A 181 -4.26 -2.11 17.65
N GLY A 182 -4.31 -1.18 18.59
CA GLY A 182 -3.15 -0.47 19.12
C GLY A 182 -2.42 0.38 18.09
N ARG A 183 -3.09 0.80 17.01
CA ARG A 183 -2.53 1.76 16.04
C ARG A 183 -2.87 3.19 16.47
N GLY A 184 -2.11 4.15 15.95
CA GLY A 184 -2.18 5.55 16.34
C GLY A 184 -2.18 6.47 15.14
N LEU A 185 -2.78 7.66 15.28
CA LEU A 185 -2.59 8.73 14.31
C LEU A 185 -1.09 8.97 14.09
N GLY A 186 -0.69 9.12 12.83
CA GLY A 186 0.67 9.54 12.50
C GLY A 186 0.83 11.05 12.54
N ARG A 187 1.92 11.52 11.91
CA ARG A 187 2.16 12.95 11.74
C ARG A 187 0.97 13.63 11.06
N ARG A 188 0.70 14.88 11.45
CA ARG A 188 -0.33 15.73 10.84
C ARG A 188 0.03 16.04 9.38
N PRO A 189 -0.97 16.27 8.51
CA PRO A 189 -0.71 16.65 7.12
C PRO A 189 0.18 17.89 7.03
N THR A 190 1.21 17.84 6.20
CA THR A 190 2.16 18.94 6.01
C THR A 190 2.98 18.78 4.73
N THR A 191 3.31 19.90 4.09
CA THR A 191 4.32 19.99 3.02
C THR A 191 5.73 20.28 3.54
N ARG A 192 5.87 20.52 4.86
CA ARG A 192 7.18 20.68 5.51
C ARG A 192 7.66 19.31 6.00
N THR A 193 8.05 18.48 5.06
CA THR A 193 8.43 17.08 5.30
C THR A 193 9.86 16.96 5.84
N GLY A 194 10.77 17.80 5.32
CA GLY A 194 12.21 17.72 5.59
C GLY A 194 12.94 16.69 4.72
N ASP A 195 12.22 16.01 3.83
CA ASP A 195 12.76 15.13 2.79
C ASP A 195 12.59 15.83 1.44
N ALA A 196 13.67 15.95 0.67
CA ALA A 196 13.67 16.62 -0.61
C ALA A 196 12.84 15.90 -1.69
N LEU A 197 12.55 14.61 -1.51
CA LEU A 197 11.71 13.81 -2.43
C LEU A 197 10.26 13.68 -1.97
N MET A 198 9.96 14.00 -0.70
CA MET A 198 8.60 13.85 -0.16
C MET A 198 7.87 15.20 -0.23
N ASP A 199 6.91 15.31 -1.12
CA ASP A 199 6.15 16.55 -1.33
C ASP A 199 5.20 16.84 -0.18
N ALA A 200 4.54 15.81 0.36
CA ALA A 200 3.60 15.97 1.46
C ALA A 200 3.40 14.70 2.29
N ALA A 201 3.22 14.90 3.59
CA ALA A 201 2.50 13.96 4.43
C ALA A 201 1.01 14.31 4.33
N LEU A 202 0.18 13.32 4.02
CA LEU A 202 -1.25 13.47 3.83
C LEU A 202 -2.00 12.53 4.77
N TRP A 203 -3.26 12.85 5.07
CA TRP A 203 -4.19 11.88 5.63
C TRP A 203 -5.14 11.52 4.50
N VAL A 204 -4.82 10.43 3.78
CA VAL A 204 -5.62 9.99 2.63
C VAL A 204 -6.78 9.13 3.12
N LYS A 205 -6.48 8.13 3.95
CA LYS A 205 -7.52 7.43 4.73
C LYS A 205 -8.01 8.34 5.85
N THR A 206 -9.33 8.45 5.98
CA THR A 206 -9.97 9.17 7.09
C THR A 206 -9.77 8.41 8.40
N PRO A 207 -9.06 8.96 9.41
CA PRO A 207 -8.93 8.30 10.69
C PRO A 207 -10.28 8.10 11.38
N GLY A 208 -10.58 6.85 11.75
CA GLY A 208 -11.85 6.46 12.34
C GLY A 208 -12.83 5.81 11.36
N GLU A 209 -12.54 5.78 10.06
CA GLU A 209 -13.28 4.92 9.13
C GLU A 209 -12.71 3.49 9.15
N SER A 210 -13.63 2.52 9.27
CA SER A 210 -13.29 1.09 9.24
C SER A 210 -12.64 0.68 7.92
N ASP A 211 -11.76 -0.32 7.99
CA ASP A 211 -11.19 -1.05 6.85
C ASP A 211 -12.10 -2.21 6.38
N GLY A 212 -13.15 -2.52 7.15
CA GLY A 212 -14.10 -3.61 6.88
C GLY A 212 -14.44 -4.42 8.13
N ARG A 213 -15.19 -5.50 7.95
CA ARG A 213 -15.53 -6.43 9.04
C ARG A 213 -14.32 -7.13 9.64
N CYS A 214 -13.26 -7.32 8.85
CA CYS A 214 -12.00 -7.94 9.26
C CYS A 214 -12.17 -9.32 9.92
N LEU A 215 -12.97 -10.19 9.27
CA LEU A 215 -13.32 -11.51 9.79
C LEU A 215 -12.14 -12.49 9.81
N ARG A 216 -11.03 -12.17 9.12
CA ARG A 216 -9.78 -12.93 9.19
C ARG A 216 -9.93 -14.43 8.86
N GLY A 217 -10.78 -14.71 7.88
CA GLY A 217 -11.09 -16.08 7.44
C GLY A 217 -11.97 -16.88 8.39
N THR A 218 -12.65 -16.24 9.36
CA THR A 218 -13.66 -16.88 10.20
C THR A 218 -15.08 -16.64 9.65
N ASP A 219 -16.05 -17.44 10.09
CA ASP A 219 -17.47 -17.28 9.73
C ASP A 219 -18.10 -15.97 10.26
N GLY A 220 -17.38 -15.25 11.13
CA GLY A 220 -17.85 -14.02 11.75
C GLY A 220 -18.95 -14.26 12.80
N PRO A 221 -19.72 -13.22 13.18
CA PRO A 221 -19.63 -11.83 12.71
C PRO A 221 -18.52 -11.02 13.41
N LEU A 222 -17.82 -11.61 14.37
CA LEU A 222 -16.81 -10.93 15.16
C LEU A 222 -15.47 -10.89 14.40
N ASP A 223 -14.80 -9.73 14.47
CA ASP A 223 -13.36 -9.68 14.29
C ASP A 223 -12.72 -10.44 15.46
N PRO A 224 -12.00 -11.55 15.21
CA PRO A 224 -11.46 -12.36 16.29
C PRO A 224 -10.28 -11.70 17.04
N VAL A 225 -9.67 -10.65 16.48
CA VAL A 225 -8.59 -9.88 17.11
C VAL A 225 -9.17 -8.80 18.03
N ARG A 226 -10.27 -8.16 17.64
CA ARG A 226 -10.93 -7.11 18.44
C ARG A 226 -12.00 -7.65 19.39
N GLY A 227 -12.56 -8.82 19.10
CA GLY A 227 -13.69 -9.39 19.84
C GLY A 227 -15.01 -8.62 19.61
N THR A 228 -15.10 -7.83 18.55
CA THR A 228 -16.24 -6.95 18.25
C THR A 228 -16.71 -7.13 16.82
N VAL A 229 -17.98 -6.81 16.56
CA VAL A 229 -18.49 -6.67 15.19
C VAL A 229 -18.01 -5.32 14.65
N ASN A 230 -16.94 -5.31 13.85
CA ASN A 230 -16.44 -4.08 13.25
C ASN A 230 -17.45 -3.52 12.22
N PRO A 231 -17.50 -2.20 11.98
CA PRO A 231 -18.31 -1.61 10.91
C PRO A 231 -17.85 -2.03 9.50
N GLU A 232 -18.73 -1.89 8.51
CA GLU A 232 -18.36 -2.03 7.09
C GLU A 232 -17.28 -1.02 6.68
N ALA A 233 -16.55 -1.31 5.59
CA ALA A 233 -15.49 -0.43 5.10
C ALA A 233 -16.04 0.98 4.81
N GLY A 234 -15.31 2.00 5.26
CA GLY A 234 -15.71 3.41 5.14
C GLY A 234 -16.75 3.89 6.17
N GLN A 235 -17.36 2.99 6.96
CA GLN A 235 -18.25 3.41 8.05
C GLN A 235 -17.46 3.88 9.27
N TRP A 236 -18.05 4.80 10.02
CA TRP A 236 -17.46 5.34 11.25
C TRP A 236 -17.30 4.24 12.31
N PHE A 237 -16.10 4.15 12.87
CA PHE A 237 -15.69 3.18 13.89
C PHE A 237 -15.24 3.93 15.16
N PRO A 238 -16.16 4.19 16.11
CA PRO A 238 -15.87 5.00 17.30
C PRO A 238 -14.70 4.49 18.13
N GLU A 239 -14.60 3.18 18.32
CA GLU A 239 -13.56 2.55 19.13
C GLU A 239 -12.19 2.71 18.49
N GLN A 240 -12.08 2.50 17.18
CA GLN A 240 -10.84 2.74 16.44
C GLN A 240 -10.48 4.23 16.42
N ALA A 241 -11.44 5.13 16.22
CA ALA A 241 -11.18 6.57 16.23
C ALA A 241 -10.59 7.03 17.58
N LEU A 242 -11.16 6.58 18.69
CA LEU A 242 -10.64 6.88 20.03
C LEU A 242 -9.25 6.28 20.25
N GLU A 243 -9.04 5.05 19.78
CA GLU A 243 -7.76 4.35 19.86
C GLU A 243 -6.66 5.09 19.08
N LEU A 244 -6.94 5.51 17.84
CA LEU A 244 -6.01 6.25 17.00
C LEU A 244 -5.57 7.56 17.68
N VAL A 245 -6.48 8.28 18.33
CA VAL A 245 -6.15 9.49 19.10
C VAL A 245 -5.31 9.15 20.33
N ARG A 246 -5.68 8.09 21.07
CA ARG A 246 -4.98 7.66 22.29
C ARG A 246 -3.53 7.29 22.03
N TYR A 247 -3.25 6.61 20.92
CA TYR A 247 -1.91 6.15 20.56
C TYR A 247 -1.23 7.00 19.49
N ALA A 248 -1.72 8.21 19.25
CA ALA A 248 -1.13 9.11 18.28
C ALA A 248 0.37 9.34 18.55
N ASP A 249 1.18 9.27 17.51
CA ASP A 249 2.59 9.64 17.54
C ASP A 249 2.92 10.43 16.25
N PRO A 250 3.19 11.75 16.35
CA PRO A 250 3.25 12.56 17.57
C PRO A 250 1.92 12.67 18.31
N ALA A 251 1.97 12.71 19.63
CA ALA A 251 0.78 12.81 20.47
C ALA A 251 -0.11 14.00 20.11
N VAL A 252 -1.42 13.76 20.05
CA VAL A 252 -2.40 14.84 19.87
C VAL A 252 -2.44 15.65 21.17
N SER A 253 -1.85 16.84 21.15
CA SER A 253 -1.98 17.80 22.24
C SER A 253 -3.38 18.43 22.21
N ALA A 254 -4.37 17.70 22.74
CA ALA A 254 -5.67 18.28 23.06
C ALA A 254 -5.49 19.20 24.28
N PHE A 255 -5.47 20.51 24.02
CA PHE A 255 -5.48 21.58 25.03
C PHE A 255 -4.21 21.71 25.90
N ARG A 256 -3.19 22.40 25.38
CA ARG A 256 -2.44 23.31 26.28
C ARG A 256 -3.46 24.36 26.74
N ARG A 257 -3.96 24.26 27.98
CA ARG A 257 -4.61 25.41 28.64
C ARG A 257 -3.64 26.58 28.47
N ILE A 258 -4.04 27.61 27.74
CA ILE A 258 -3.37 28.90 27.79
C ILE A 258 -3.52 29.34 29.25
N ARG A 259 -2.49 29.13 30.07
CA ARG A 259 -2.42 29.79 31.38
C ARG A 259 -2.30 31.27 31.05
N GLY A 260 -3.34 32.02 31.38
CA GLY A 260 -3.47 33.45 31.08
C GLY A 260 -2.22 34.23 31.48
N ARG A 261 -1.90 35.24 30.68
CA ARG A 261 -1.11 36.40 31.08
C ARG A 261 -2.06 37.50 31.49
#